data_AF-D8RVN5-F1
#
_entry.id   AF-D8RVN5-F1
#
_cell.length_a   1.000
_cell.length_b   1.000
_cell.length_c   1.000
_cell.angle_alpha   90.00
_cell.angle_beta   90.00
_cell.angle_gamma   90.00
#
_symmetry.space_group_name_H-M   'P 1'
#
loop_
_entity.id
_entity.type
_entity.pdbx_description
1 polymer ?
#
loop_
_entity_poly.entity_id
_entity_poly.type
_entity_poly.pdbx_seq_one_letter_code
_entity_poly.pdbx_strand_id
1 'polypeptide(L)'
;MYGKCGSVADSFAVFQRARGRNLYSWNMMLQAFALNGDLSRAKNLFDRMPQKDVVSWTAIMAAFAANGRLNEASLLFDSLPCPNLVSRNVMLAAYARAGHLESAWKAFNAMGERSVASWTSMIQPLAELGKVEVAQQIYDRMPMWNVITSTSILAAYTQSGNFDMALEAFDSMPEINVVTCTVMISCYAACFQIEEALKVFDSMLERNVVAWTEMVHAYADLGHLEEAKLLFYKMPCWTLVPWNVML
;
A
#
# COMPACT_ATOMS: atom_id res chain seq x y z
N MET A 1 2.61 -23.90 -5.53
CA MET A 1 3.66 -23.19 -6.29
C MET A 1 3.43 -23.11 -7.81
N TYR A 2 2.27 -23.51 -8.38
CA TYR A 2 1.98 -23.35 -9.82
C TYR A 2 1.17 -22.10 -10.20
N GLY A 3 0.65 -21.33 -9.22
CA GLY A 3 -0.30 -20.24 -9.49
C GLY A 3 0.29 -18.93 -10.02
N LYS A 4 1.62 -18.74 -10.00
CA LYS A 4 2.24 -17.47 -10.41
C LYS A 4 2.83 -17.46 -11.84
N CYS A 5 3.12 -18.60 -12.47
CA CYS A 5 3.85 -18.63 -13.75
C CYS A 5 3.45 -19.73 -14.77
N GLY A 6 2.24 -20.32 -14.72
CA GLY A 6 1.87 -21.29 -15.77
C GLY A 6 0.39 -21.69 -15.72
N SER A 7 -0.38 -21.18 -16.68
CA SER A 7 -1.77 -21.51 -17.01
C SER A 7 -2.66 -21.90 -15.82
N VAL A 8 -3.45 -20.95 -15.32
CA VAL A 8 -4.50 -21.25 -14.32
C VAL A 8 -5.48 -22.32 -14.81
N ALA A 9 -5.63 -22.49 -16.13
CA ALA A 9 -6.40 -23.59 -16.71
C ALA A 9 -5.77 -24.97 -16.43
N ASP A 10 -4.44 -25.11 -16.52
CA ASP A 10 -3.75 -26.38 -16.28
C ASP A 10 -3.78 -26.74 -14.79
N SER A 11 -3.53 -25.75 -13.93
CA SER A 11 -3.66 -25.94 -12.48
C SER A 11 -5.10 -26.27 -12.06
N PHE A 12 -6.11 -25.70 -12.74
CA PHE A 12 -7.52 -26.05 -12.54
C PHE A 12 -7.85 -27.47 -13.04
N ALA A 13 -7.28 -27.91 -14.17
CA ALA A 13 -7.44 -29.27 -14.67
C ALA A 13 -6.86 -30.30 -13.68
N VAL A 14 -5.68 -30.03 -13.11
CA VAL A 14 -5.08 -30.87 -12.05
C VAL A 14 -5.95 -30.86 -10.80
N PHE A 15 -6.48 -29.71 -10.40
CA PHE A 15 -7.37 -29.57 -9.26
C PHE A 15 -8.66 -30.39 -9.41
N GLN A 16 -9.27 -30.39 -10.60
CA GLN A 16 -10.44 -31.22 -10.88
C GLN A 16 -10.13 -32.72 -10.82
N ARG A 17 -8.94 -33.13 -11.25
CA ARG A 17 -8.49 -34.54 -11.22
C ARG A 17 -8.04 -35.02 -9.84
N ALA A 18 -7.71 -34.11 -8.92
CA ALA A 18 -7.30 -34.45 -7.57
C ALA A 18 -8.45 -35.10 -6.78
N ARG A 19 -8.22 -36.30 -6.24
CA ARG A 19 -9.20 -37.09 -5.46
C ARG A 19 -9.30 -36.67 -3.97
N GLY A 20 -8.42 -35.78 -3.50
CA GLY A 20 -8.37 -35.33 -2.11
C GLY A 20 -8.25 -33.81 -1.99
N ARG A 21 -9.24 -33.07 -2.51
CA ARG A 21 -9.26 -31.61 -2.45
C ARG A 21 -9.54 -31.17 -1.01
N ASN A 22 -8.57 -30.53 -0.37
CA ASN A 22 -8.72 -29.92 0.94
C ASN A 22 -9.00 -28.41 0.82
N LEU A 23 -9.44 -27.77 1.90
CA LEU A 23 -9.76 -26.34 1.96
C LEU A 23 -8.64 -25.45 1.41
N TYR A 24 -7.38 -25.82 1.69
CA TYR A 24 -6.20 -25.12 1.19
C TYR A 24 -6.11 -25.15 -0.34
N SER A 25 -6.36 -26.30 -0.97
CA SER A 25 -6.35 -26.43 -2.44
C SER A 25 -7.46 -25.59 -3.11
N TRP A 26 -8.63 -25.47 -2.47
CA TRP A 26 -9.70 -24.58 -2.91
C TRP A 26 -9.28 -23.11 -2.80
N ASN A 27 -8.73 -22.70 -1.66
CA ASN A 27 -8.29 -21.32 -1.42
C ASN A 27 -7.16 -20.88 -2.37
N MET A 28 -6.21 -21.77 -2.67
CA MET A 28 -5.18 -21.47 -3.67
C MET A 28 -5.76 -21.27 -5.07
N MET A 29 -6.73 -22.10 -5.46
CA MET A 29 -7.34 -22.01 -6.78
C MET A 29 -8.22 -20.75 -6.89
N LEU A 30 -8.91 -20.40 -5.81
CA LEU A 30 -9.67 -19.15 -5.70
C LEU A 30 -8.76 -17.93 -5.85
N GLN A 31 -7.62 -17.91 -5.17
CA GLN A 31 -6.62 -16.85 -5.28
C GLN A 31 -6.01 -16.78 -6.69
N ALA A 32 -5.78 -17.93 -7.33
CA ALA A 32 -5.26 -17.98 -8.69
C ALA A 32 -6.24 -17.39 -9.72
N PHE A 33 -7.54 -17.71 -9.63
CA PHE A 33 -8.57 -17.09 -10.46
C PHE A 33 -8.73 -15.59 -10.15
N ALA A 34 -8.68 -15.20 -8.87
CA ALA A 34 -8.76 -13.81 -8.44
C ALA A 34 -7.64 -12.94 -9.03
N LEU A 35 -6.39 -13.42 -8.97
CA LEU A 35 -5.22 -12.70 -9.51
C LEU A 35 -5.27 -12.55 -11.03
N ASN A 36 -5.92 -13.49 -11.73
CA ASN A 36 -6.09 -13.44 -13.18
C ASN A 36 -7.35 -12.69 -13.64
N GLY A 37 -8.12 -12.10 -12.72
CA GLY A 37 -9.34 -11.34 -13.04
C GLY A 37 -10.52 -12.19 -13.53
N ASP A 38 -10.43 -13.52 -13.49
CA ASP A 38 -11.53 -14.42 -13.89
C ASP A 38 -12.52 -14.60 -12.73
N LEU A 39 -13.24 -13.51 -12.41
CA LEU A 39 -14.16 -13.43 -11.28
C LEU A 39 -15.33 -14.41 -11.41
N SER A 40 -15.80 -14.66 -12.62
CA SER A 40 -16.90 -15.59 -12.88
C SER A 40 -16.53 -17.01 -12.46
N ARG A 41 -15.32 -17.47 -12.82
CA ARG A 41 -14.83 -18.78 -12.38
C ARG A 41 -14.47 -18.79 -10.90
N ALA A 42 -13.91 -17.70 -10.37
CA ALA A 42 -13.65 -17.57 -8.93
C ALA A 42 -14.94 -17.72 -8.11
N LYS A 43 -16.03 -17.06 -8.53
CA LYS A 43 -17.35 -17.13 -7.87
C LYS A 43 -17.98 -18.52 -7.99
N ASN A 44 -17.95 -19.13 -9.18
CA ASN A 44 -18.43 -20.50 -9.37
C ASN A 44 -17.67 -21.49 -8.47
N LEU A 45 -16.34 -21.35 -8.41
CA LEU A 45 -15.49 -22.17 -7.54
C LEU A 45 -15.88 -21.99 -6.07
N PHE A 46 -16.02 -20.75 -5.63
CA PHE A 46 -16.43 -20.40 -4.28
C PHE A 46 -17.79 -21.02 -3.92
N ASP A 47 -18.79 -20.88 -4.79
CA ASP A 47 -20.13 -21.42 -4.56
C ASP A 47 -20.10 -22.95 -4.41
N ARG A 48 -19.24 -23.63 -5.19
CA ARG A 48 -19.03 -25.09 -5.12
C ARG A 48 -18.19 -25.55 -3.93
N MET A 49 -17.59 -24.65 -3.14
CA MET A 49 -16.83 -25.05 -1.95
C MET A 49 -17.75 -25.66 -0.90
N PRO A 50 -17.50 -26.91 -0.46
CA PRO A 50 -18.33 -27.59 0.54
C PRO A 50 -18.22 -26.97 1.93
N GLN A 51 -17.06 -26.39 2.26
CA GLN A 51 -16.83 -25.59 3.45
C GLN A 51 -16.14 -24.30 3.05
N LYS A 52 -16.59 -23.19 3.61
CA LYS A 52 -16.06 -21.85 3.37
C LYS A 52 -15.55 -21.31 4.70
N ASP A 53 -14.27 -21.00 4.75
CA ASP A 53 -13.64 -20.34 5.90
C ASP A 53 -13.47 -18.83 5.65
N VAL A 54 -13.01 -18.11 6.67
CA VAL A 54 -12.70 -16.68 6.58
C VAL A 54 -11.79 -16.37 5.39
N VAL A 55 -10.81 -17.23 5.11
CA VAL A 55 -9.84 -17.04 4.01
C VAL A 55 -10.52 -17.10 2.65
N SER A 56 -11.43 -18.05 2.43
CA SER A 56 -12.20 -18.14 1.19
C SER A 56 -13.09 -16.91 0.96
N TRP A 57 -13.74 -16.42 2.01
CA TRP A 57 -14.57 -15.21 1.97
C TRP A 57 -13.76 -13.94 1.69
N THR A 58 -12.66 -13.75 2.41
CA THR A 58 -11.80 -12.56 2.22
C THR A 58 -11.13 -12.56 0.86
N ALA A 59 -10.71 -13.71 0.35
CA ALA A 59 -10.12 -13.84 -0.98
C ALA A 59 -11.10 -13.44 -2.10
N ILE A 60 -12.34 -13.96 -2.06
CA ILE A 60 -13.32 -13.63 -3.10
C ILE A 60 -13.77 -12.16 -3.02
N MET A 61 -13.97 -11.62 -1.80
CA MET A 61 -14.30 -10.21 -1.61
C MET A 61 -13.17 -9.29 -2.11
N ALA A 62 -11.92 -9.59 -1.78
CA ALA A 62 -10.77 -8.83 -2.24
C ALA A 62 -10.62 -8.88 -3.77
N ALA A 63 -10.93 -10.03 -4.40
CA ALA A 63 -10.93 -10.19 -5.84
C ALA A 63 -11.96 -9.27 -6.51
N PHE A 64 -13.21 -9.27 -6.03
CA PHE A 64 -14.26 -8.40 -6.54
C PHE A 64 -13.92 -6.92 -6.33
N ALA A 65 -13.40 -6.56 -5.14
CA ALA A 65 -12.96 -5.21 -4.82
C ALA A 65 -11.84 -4.71 -5.76
N ALA A 66 -10.81 -5.52 -5.99
CA ALA A 66 -9.68 -5.16 -6.84
C ALA A 66 -10.08 -4.93 -8.32
N ASN A 67 -11.19 -5.51 -8.75
CA ASN A 67 -11.73 -5.37 -10.11
C ASN A 67 -12.88 -4.34 -10.18
N GLY A 68 -13.05 -3.49 -9.18
CA GLY A 68 -14.07 -2.43 -9.16
C GLY A 68 -15.51 -2.91 -8.98
N ARG A 69 -15.73 -4.20 -8.68
CA ARG A 69 -17.06 -4.80 -8.48
C ARG A 69 -17.47 -4.70 -7.01
N LEU A 70 -17.49 -3.48 -6.48
CA LEU A 70 -17.74 -3.18 -5.07
C LEU A 70 -19.10 -3.68 -4.57
N ASN A 71 -20.15 -3.57 -5.40
CA ASN A 71 -21.50 -4.02 -5.03
C ASN A 71 -21.54 -5.53 -4.74
N GLU A 72 -20.84 -6.34 -5.54
CA GLU A 72 -20.74 -7.78 -5.32
C GLU A 72 -19.91 -8.12 -4.09
N ALA A 73 -18.84 -7.36 -3.84
CA ALA A 73 -18.06 -7.50 -2.60
C ALA A 73 -18.92 -7.18 -1.36
N SER A 74 -19.76 -6.15 -1.40
CA SER A 74 -20.68 -5.80 -0.31
C SER A 74 -21.73 -6.88 -0.08
N LEU A 75 -22.35 -7.40 -1.15
CA LEU A 75 -23.33 -8.49 -1.03
C LEU A 75 -22.70 -9.75 -0.41
N LEU A 76 -21.46 -10.06 -0.76
CA LEU A 76 -20.72 -11.16 -0.15
C LEU A 76 -20.43 -10.90 1.33
N PHE A 77 -20.06 -9.68 1.69
CA PHE A 77 -19.85 -9.29 3.08
C PHE A 77 -21.13 -9.39 3.91
N ASP A 78 -22.28 -8.98 3.38
CA ASP A 78 -23.57 -9.07 4.07
C ASP A 78 -24.02 -10.53 4.26
N SER A 79 -23.62 -11.42 3.34
CA SER A 79 -23.87 -12.86 3.46
C SER A 79 -22.90 -13.58 4.40
N LEU A 80 -21.89 -12.89 4.94
CA LEU A 80 -20.91 -13.46 5.86
C LEU A 80 -21.54 -13.64 7.24
N PRO A 81 -21.65 -14.87 7.78
CA PRO A 81 -22.37 -15.12 9.03
C PRO A 81 -21.77 -14.40 10.25
N CYS A 82 -20.44 -14.25 10.27
CA CYS A 82 -19.70 -13.60 11.35
C CYS A 82 -18.57 -12.72 10.78
N PRO A 83 -18.82 -11.43 10.51
CA PRO A 83 -17.78 -10.50 10.08
C PRO A 83 -16.72 -10.29 11.17
N ASN A 84 -15.48 -10.64 10.88
CA ASN A 84 -14.33 -10.40 11.74
C ASN A 84 -13.51 -9.19 11.26
N LEU A 85 -12.48 -8.81 12.04
CA LEU A 85 -11.61 -7.67 11.75
C LEU A 85 -10.97 -7.74 10.35
N VAL A 86 -10.57 -8.95 9.91
CA VAL A 86 -9.96 -9.15 8.59
C VAL A 86 -10.96 -8.87 7.47
N SER A 87 -12.16 -9.45 7.52
CA SER A 87 -13.22 -9.21 6.52
C SER A 87 -13.64 -7.73 6.46
N ARG A 88 -13.71 -7.05 7.60
CA ARG A 88 -14.00 -5.61 7.69
C ARG A 88 -12.89 -4.78 7.07
N ASN A 89 -11.62 -5.12 7.31
CA ASN A 89 -10.48 -4.44 6.69
C ASN A 89 -10.46 -4.60 5.16
N VAL A 90 -10.86 -5.78 4.64
CA VAL A 90 -10.98 -5.99 3.19
C VAL A 90 -12.05 -5.06 2.59
N MET A 91 -13.23 -4.96 3.21
CA MET A 91 -14.27 -4.03 2.74
C MET A 91 -13.85 -2.57 2.90
N LEU A 92 -13.17 -2.23 3.98
CA LEU A 92 -12.67 -0.88 4.22
C LEU A 92 -11.70 -0.43 3.12
N ALA A 93 -10.70 -1.28 2.81
CA ALA A 93 -9.76 -1.03 1.73
C ALA A 93 -10.46 -0.96 0.36
N ALA A 94 -11.49 -1.78 0.15
CA ALA A 94 -12.31 -1.75 -1.06
C ALA A 94 -13.05 -0.42 -1.23
N TYR A 95 -13.73 0.05 -0.18
CA TYR A 95 -14.45 1.33 -0.20
C TYR A 95 -13.50 2.52 -0.40
N ALA A 96 -12.37 2.52 0.30
CA ALA A 96 -11.38 3.59 0.22
C ALA A 96 -10.75 3.69 -1.19
N ARG A 97 -10.34 2.56 -1.78
CA ARG A 97 -9.78 2.52 -3.15
C ARG A 97 -10.80 2.91 -4.23
N ALA A 98 -12.06 2.54 -4.04
CA ALA A 98 -13.12 2.92 -4.96
C ALA A 98 -13.57 4.39 -4.79
N GLY A 99 -12.97 5.14 -3.86
CA GLY A 99 -13.30 6.55 -3.61
C GLY A 99 -14.63 6.78 -2.86
N HIS A 100 -15.30 5.71 -2.42
CA HIS A 100 -16.54 5.77 -1.65
C HIS A 100 -16.27 6.06 -0.17
N LEU A 101 -15.77 7.26 0.11
CA LEU A 101 -15.29 7.66 1.43
C LEU A 101 -16.38 7.63 2.51
N GLU A 102 -17.61 8.00 2.18
CA GLU A 102 -18.71 7.95 3.16
C GLU A 102 -18.97 6.52 3.63
N SER A 103 -18.98 5.56 2.70
CA SER A 103 -19.14 4.14 3.02
C SER A 103 -17.94 3.61 3.80
N ALA A 104 -16.72 4.00 3.41
CA ALA A 104 -15.51 3.66 4.13
C ALA A 104 -15.55 4.20 5.58
N TRP A 105 -15.98 5.45 5.77
CA TRP A 105 -16.07 6.10 7.07
C TRP A 105 -17.15 5.46 7.96
N LYS A 106 -18.32 5.15 7.40
CA LYS A 106 -19.37 4.41 8.12
C LYS A 106 -18.87 3.04 8.55
N ALA A 107 -18.21 2.30 7.65
CA ALA A 107 -17.63 1.00 7.97
C ALA A 107 -16.57 1.12 9.08
N PHE A 108 -15.67 2.11 8.99
CA PHE A 108 -14.63 2.39 9.97
C PHE A 108 -15.17 2.74 11.37
N ASN A 109 -16.26 3.51 11.42
CA ASN A 109 -16.90 3.89 12.68
C ASN A 109 -17.68 2.73 13.31
N ALA A 110 -18.24 1.84 12.50
CA ALA A 110 -18.89 0.62 12.97
C ALA A 110 -17.91 -0.42 13.55
N MET A 111 -16.60 -0.23 13.39
CA MET A 111 -15.58 -1.10 13.98
C MET A 111 -15.40 -0.74 15.46
N GLY A 112 -15.77 -1.67 16.36
CA GLY A 112 -15.51 -1.55 17.80
C GLY A 112 -14.02 -1.66 18.16
N GLU A 113 -13.26 -2.44 17.39
CA GLU A 113 -11.81 -2.54 17.49
C GLU A 113 -11.17 -2.19 16.14
N ARG A 114 -10.11 -1.39 16.15
CA ARG A 114 -9.36 -0.96 14.98
C ARG A 114 -7.91 -1.40 15.11
N SER A 115 -7.39 -2.08 14.10
CA SER A 115 -5.96 -2.39 14.03
C SER A 115 -5.23 -1.34 13.21
N VAL A 116 -3.89 -1.37 13.27
CA VAL A 116 -3.02 -0.60 12.38
C VAL A 116 -3.45 -0.77 10.91
N ALA A 117 -3.77 -2.00 10.49
CA ALA A 117 -4.22 -2.27 9.13
C ALA A 117 -5.54 -1.54 8.77
N SER A 118 -6.43 -1.33 9.74
CA SER A 118 -7.66 -0.55 9.54
C SER A 118 -7.34 0.93 9.25
N TRP A 119 -6.41 1.52 10.01
CA TRP A 119 -5.97 2.91 9.81
C TRP A 119 -5.22 3.09 8.48
N THR A 120 -4.28 2.19 8.16
CA THR A 120 -3.55 2.21 6.89
C THR A 120 -4.49 2.11 5.69
N SER A 121 -5.52 1.25 5.77
CA SER A 121 -6.49 1.07 4.68
C SER A 121 -7.34 2.32 4.41
N MET A 122 -7.48 3.22 5.39
CA MET A 122 -8.14 4.51 5.21
C MET A 122 -7.19 5.57 4.67
N ILE A 123 -6.01 5.71 5.29
CA ILE A 123 -5.07 6.81 5.00
C ILE A 123 -4.43 6.63 3.61
N GLN A 124 -3.99 5.43 3.25
CA GLN A 124 -3.22 5.23 2.02
C GLN A 124 -4.02 5.58 0.74
N PRO A 125 -5.27 5.12 0.54
CA PRO A 125 -6.02 5.51 -0.66
C PRO A 125 -6.42 6.99 -0.66
N LEU A 126 -6.62 7.59 0.52
CA LEU A 126 -6.89 9.04 0.62
C LEU A 126 -5.67 9.87 0.22
N ALA A 127 -4.49 9.44 0.64
CA ALA A 127 -3.21 10.00 0.24
C ALA A 127 -3.02 9.93 -1.28
N GLU A 128 -3.24 8.75 -1.89
CA GLU A 128 -3.14 8.54 -3.34
C GLU A 128 -4.16 9.37 -4.15
N LEU A 129 -5.33 9.64 -3.59
CA LEU A 129 -6.37 10.48 -4.22
C LEU A 129 -6.15 11.99 -3.98
N GLY A 130 -5.10 12.39 -3.27
CA GLY A 130 -4.82 13.79 -2.94
C GLY A 130 -5.82 14.41 -1.95
N LYS A 131 -6.60 13.61 -1.23
CA LYS A 131 -7.58 14.08 -0.23
C LYS A 131 -6.92 14.23 1.14
N VAL A 132 -5.94 15.10 1.17
CA VAL A 132 -4.97 15.23 2.25
C VAL A 132 -5.62 15.66 3.57
N GLU A 133 -6.60 16.56 3.54
CA GLU A 133 -7.26 17.07 4.75
C GLU A 133 -8.01 15.95 5.50
N VAL A 134 -8.68 15.08 4.75
CA VAL A 134 -9.41 13.94 5.34
C VAL A 134 -8.42 12.89 5.85
N ALA A 135 -7.33 12.66 5.11
CA ALA A 135 -6.27 11.75 5.55
C ALA A 135 -5.65 12.22 6.87
N GLN A 136 -5.42 13.51 7.04
CA GLN A 136 -4.89 14.11 8.27
C GLN A 136 -5.84 13.94 9.45
N GLN A 137 -7.12 14.23 9.28
CA GLN A 137 -8.11 14.06 10.36
C GLN A 137 -8.18 12.62 10.88
N ILE A 138 -7.94 11.64 10.01
CA ILE A 138 -7.88 10.23 10.41
C ILE A 138 -6.56 9.96 11.14
N TYR A 139 -5.45 10.48 10.61
CA TYR A 139 -4.12 10.31 11.16
C TYR A 139 -4.00 10.89 12.58
N ASP A 140 -4.52 12.09 12.84
CA ASP A 140 -4.52 12.73 14.17
C ASP A 140 -5.31 11.95 15.22
N ARG A 141 -6.30 11.16 14.79
CA ARG A 141 -7.14 10.32 15.68
C ARG A 141 -6.50 8.97 15.97
N MET A 142 -5.35 8.67 15.36
CA MET A 142 -4.68 7.39 15.51
C MET A 142 -3.96 7.35 16.87
N PRO A 143 -4.30 6.43 17.78
CA PRO A 143 -3.77 6.42 19.15
C PRO A 143 -2.30 5.97 19.23
N MET A 144 -1.80 5.28 18.20
CA MET A 144 -0.41 4.88 18.09
C MET A 144 0.08 5.10 16.68
N TRP A 145 1.11 5.91 16.53
CA TRP A 145 1.77 6.23 15.27
C TRP A 145 2.37 4.97 14.63
N ASN A 146 2.23 4.84 13.32
CA ASN A 146 2.84 3.76 12.56
C ASN A 146 3.60 4.34 11.37
N VAL A 147 4.82 3.83 11.16
CA VAL A 147 5.68 4.31 10.08
C VAL A 147 5.00 4.22 8.72
N ILE A 148 4.23 3.17 8.42
CA ILE A 148 3.54 3.01 7.12
C ILE A 148 2.50 4.12 6.92
N THR A 149 1.72 4.44 7.94
CA THR A 149 0.72 5.53 7.86
C THR A 149 1.40 6.89 7.75
N SER A 150 2.50 7.10 8.47
CA SER A 150 3.29 8.34 8.39
C SER A 150 3.94 8.51 7.00
N THR A 151 4.55 7.46 6.45
CA THR A 151 5.10 7.50 5.09
C THR A 151 4.03 7.79 4.05
N SER A 152 2.83 7.21 4.21
CA SER A 152 1.71 7.45 3.29
C SER A 152 1.22 8.90 3.34
N ILE A 153 1.09 9.49 4.53
CA ILE A 153 0.66 10.90 4.66
C ILE A 153 1.76 11.86 4.20
N LEU A 154 3.03 11.60 4.51
CA LEU A 154 4.17 12.39 4.04
C LEU A 154 4.23 12.42 2.51
N ALA A 155 4.10 11.26 1.85
CA ALA A 155 4.07 11.20 0.39
C ALA A 155 2.89 12.00 -0.20
N ALA A 156 1.73 11.99 0.45
CA ALA A 156 0.57 12.79 0.04
C ALA A 156 0.83 14.29 0.17
N TYR A 157 1.49 14.71 1.26
CA TYR A 157 1.85 16.10 1.48
C TYR A 157 2.86 16.59 0.44
N THR A 158 3.89 15.81 0.16
CA THR A 158 4.88 16.10 -0.89
C THR A 158 4.21 16.27 -2.24
N GLN A 159 3.28 15.38 -2.61
CA GLN A 159 2.57 15.45 -3.90
C GLN A 159 1.59 16.62 -4.00
N SER A 160 0.99 17.02 -2.88
CA SER A 160 0.04 18.15 -2.83
C SER A 160 0.71 19.52 -2.66
N GLY A 161 2.02 19.55 -2.40
CA GLY A 161 2.77 20.79 -2.12
C GLY A 161 2.53 21.37 -0.71
N ASN A 162 1.91 20.61 0.18
CA ASN A 162 1.60 21.02 1.56
C ASN A 162 2.78 20.68 2.47
N PHE A 163 3.91 21.36 2.26
CA PHE A 163 5.18 21.01 2.87
C PHE A 163 5.24 21.25 4.38
N ASP A 164 4.57 22.29 4.89
CA ASP A 164 4.50 22.57 6.34
C ASP A 164 3.89 21.38 7.10
N MET A 165 2.82 20.80 6.56
CA MET A 165 2.18 19.62 7.15
C MET A 165 3.04 18.36 7.03
N ALA A 166 3.87 18.25 5.97
CA ALA A 166 4.84 17.16 5.86
C ALA A 166 5.88 17.24 7.00
N LEU A 167 6.35 18.45 7.31
CA LEU A 167 7.30 18.68 8.40
C LEU A 167 6.71 18.33 9.76
N GLU A 168 5.50 18.82 10.05
CA GLU A 168 4.80 18.48 11.30
C GLU A 168 4.56 16.97 11.44
N ALA A 169 4.17 16.31 10.36
CA ALA A 169 3.98 14.85 10.34
C ALA A 169 5.29 14.07 10.53
N PHE A 170 6.44 14.61 10.07
CA PHE A 170 7.75 14.01 10.26
C PHE A 170 8.28 14.21 11.68
N ASP A 171 8.16 15.42 12.23
CA ASP A 171 8.63 15.76 13.57
C ASP A 171 7.83 15.05 14.68
N SER A 172 6.57 14.73 14.40
CA SER A 172 5.72 13.95 15.29
C SER A 172 6.02 12.44 15.27
N MET A 173 6.92 11.97 14.40
CA MET A 173 7.27 10.55 14.33
C MET A 173 8.20 10.14 15.49
N PRO A 174 7.83 9.13 16.30
CA PRO A 174 8.69 8.66 17.39
C PRO A 174 9.93 7.90 16.88
N GLU A 175 9.80 7.26 15.72
CA GLU A 175 10.88 6.54 15.04
C GLU A 175 10.96 7.00 13.59
N ILE A 176 12.10 7.57 13.25
CA ILE A 176 12.45 7.93 11.87
C ILE A 176 13.23 6.76 11.29
N ASN A 177 12.81 6.28 10.12
CA ASN A 177 13.54 5.25 9.39
C ASN A 177 14.04 5.77 8.05
N VAL A 178 14.80 4.93 7.36
CA VAL A 178 15.38 5.26 6.05
C VAL A 178 14.30 5.67 5.05
N VAL A 179 13.14 5.00 5.06
CA VAL A 179 12.03 5.28 4.14
C VAL A 179 11.42 6.66 4.38
N THR A 180 11.19 7.04 5.64
CA THR A 180 10.64 8.37 5.98
C THR A 180 11.63 9.48 5.65
N CYS A 181 12.93 9.27 5.89
CA CYS A 181 13.98 10.20 5.46
C CYS A 181 13.98 10.37 3.94
N THR A 182 13.85 9.29 3.16
CA THR A 182 13.82 9.42 1.69
C THR A 182 12.64 10.25 1.20
N VAL A 183 11.44 10.06 1.76
CA VAL A 183 10.27 10.88 1.40
C VAL A 183 10.47 12.34 1.80
N MET A 184 11.14 12.61 2.93
CA MET A 184 11.47 13.97 3.34
C MET A 184 12.53 14.63 2.46
N ILE A 185 13.54 13.89 1.98
CA ILE A 185 14.50 14.40 1.00
C ILE A 185 13.77 14.83 -0.27
N SER A 186 12.85 14.00 -0.79
CA SER A 186 11.99 14.38 -1.93
C SER A 186 11.15 15.61 -1.63
N CYS A 187 10.60 15.71 -0.41
CA CYS A 187 9.81 16.85 0.04
C CYS A 187 10.63 18.15 -0.01
N TYR A 188 11.81 18.16 0.61
CA TYR A 188 12.69 19.32 0.63
C TYR A 188 13.23 19.69 -0.77
N ALA A 189 13.49 18.68 -1.61
CA ALA A 189 13.87 18.91 -3.01
C ALA A 189 12.75 19.66 -3.76
N ALA A 190 11.50 19.23 -3.60
CA ALA A 190 10.33 19.90 -4.19
C ALA A 190 10.09 21.32 -3.62
N CYS A 191 10.56 21.60 -2.41
CA CYS A 191 10.52 22.92 -1.78
C CYS A 191 11.69 23.85 -2.17
N PHE A 192 12.63 23.39 -3.01
CA PHE A 192 13.90 24.08 -3.29
C PHE A 192 14.77 24.30 -2.03
N GLN A 193 14.65 23.44 -1.01
CA GLN A 193 15.39 23.50 0.25
C GLN A 193 16.44 22.38 0.36
N ILE A 194 17.40 22.36 -0.56
CA ILE A 194 18.42 21.30 -0.65
C ILE A 194 19.31 21.19 0.60
N GLU A 195 19.52 22.29 1.32
CA GLU A 195 20.30 22.30 2.56
C GLU A 195 19.62 21.51 3.68
N GLU A 196 18.29 21.61 3.80
CA GLU A 196 17.53 20.84 4.77
C GLU A 196 17.45 19.36 4.36
N ALA A 197 17.30 19.09 3.05
CA ALA A 197 17.40 17.74 2.50
C ALA A 197 18.74 17.07 2.87
N LEU A 198 19.84 17.81 2.73
CA LEU A 198 21.18 17.39 3.14
C LEU A 198 21.25 17.07 4.63
N LYS A 199 20.71 17.94 5.50
CA LYS A 199 20.73 17.70 6.95
C LYS A 199 19.99 16.42 7.31
N VAL A 200 18.83 16.18 6.70
CA VAL A 200 18.10 14.92 6.88
C VAL A 200 18.94 13.74 6.38
N PHE A 201 19.52 13.83 5.19
CA PHE A 201 20.40 12.79 4.64
C PHE A 201 21.61 12.49 5.53
N ASP A 202 22.22 13.53 6.10
CA ASP A 202 23.37 13.41 6.97
C ASP A 202 23.02 12.80 8.33
N SER A 203 21.82 13.07 8.84
CA SER A 203 21.30 12.47 10.09
C SER A 203 21.03 10.96 10.00
N MET A 204 20.98 10.38 8.80
CA MET A 204 20.71 8.96 8.60
C MET A 204 21.88 8.09 9.09
N LEU A 205 21.64 7.24 10.10
CA LEU A 205 22.63 6.29 10.62
C LEU A 205 23.04 5.24 9.58
N GLU A 206 22.08 4.76 8.78
CA GLU A 206 22.30 3.84 7.69
C GLU A 206 21.66 4.38 6.41
N ARG A 207 22.45 4.49 5.34
CA ARG A 207 22.00 5.00 4.04
C ARG A 207 21.99 3.86 3.04
N ASN A 208 20.80 3.51 2.55
CA ASN A 208 20.67 2.53 1.49
C ASN A 208 20.84 3.19 0.10
N VAL A 209 20.91 2.38 -0.94
CA VAL A 209 21.03 2.83 -2.34
C VAL A 209 19.94 3.84 -2.70
N VAL A 210 18.71 3.64 -2.19
CA VAL A 210 17.57 4.53 -2.44
C VAL A 210 17.82 5.93 -1.91
N ALA A 211 18.32 6.07 -0.68
CA ALA A 211 18.60 7.39 -0.08
C ALA A 211 19.68 8.17 -0.85
N TRP A 212 20.76 7.49 -1.26
CA TRP A 212 21.80 8.12 -2.09
C TRP A 212 21.26 8.56 -3.45
N THR A 213 20.44 7.71 -4.07
CA THR A 213 19.82 7.99 -5.37
C THR A 213 18.91 9.21 -5.26
N GLU A 214 18.07 9.26 -4.24
CA GLU A 214 17.14 10.36 -3.98
C GLU A 214 17.87 11.69 -3.77
N MET A 215 18.97 11.69 -3.03
CA MET A 215 19.77 12.90 -2.82
C MET A 215 20.45 13.38 -4.10
N VAL A 216 20.93 12.46 -4.95
CA VAL A 216 21.48 12.80 -6.27
C VAL A 216 20.40 13.40 -7.18
N HIS A 217 19.21 12.80 -7.20
CA HIS A 217 18.03 13.34 -7.89
C HIS A 217 17.70 14.76 -7.41
N ALA A 218 17.62 14.96 -6.09
CA ALA A 218 17.32 16.25 -5.50
C ALA A 218 18.29 17.36 -5.96
N TYR A 219 19.59 17.06 -6.03
CA TYR A 219 20.57 18.00 -6.57
C TYR A 219 20.44 18.24 -8.07
N ALA A 220 20.17 17.17 -8.84
CA ALA A 220 20.01 17.26 -10.28
C ALA A 220 18.79 18.12 -10.67
N ASP A 221 17.64 17.89 -10.03
CA ASP A 221 16.38 18.61 -10.26
C ASP A 221 16.50 20.11 -9.94
N LEU A 222 17.38 20.47 -9.00
CA LEU A 222 17.66 21.86 -8.60
C LEU A 222 18.81 22.50 -9.39
N GLY A 223 19.40 21.79 -10.36
CA GLY A 223 20.47 22.30 -11.23
C GLY A 223 21.88 22.29 -10.64
N HIS A 224 22.07 21.68 -9.46
CA HIS A 224 23.36 21.53 -8.77
C HIS A 224 24.11 20.29 -9.28
N LEU A 225 24.46 20.30 -10.57
CA LEU A 225 24.99 19.13 -11.27
C LEU A 225 26.36 18.67 -10.77
N GLU A 226 27.20 19.59 -10.29
CA GLU A 226 28.53 19.24 -9.79
C GLU A 226 28.45 18.59 -8.40
N GLU A 227 27.57 19.07 -7.53
CA GLU A 227 27.25 18.45 -6.25
C GLU A 227 26.59 17.08 -6.44
N ALA A 228 25.67 16.95 -7.41
CA ALA A 228 25.06 15.67 -7.79
C ALA A 228 26.12 14.63 -8.21
N LYS A 229 27.06 15.01 -9.08
CA LYS A 229 28.20 14.16 -9.49
C LYS A 229 29.06 13.77 -8.30
N LEU A 230 29.43 14.74 -7.45
CA LEU A 230 30.25 14.50 -6.27
C LEU A 230 29.58 13.50 -5.31
N LEU A 231 28.27 13.62 -5.11
CA LEU A 231 27.52 12.71 -4.24
C LEU A 231 27.41 11.31 -4.85
N PHE A 232 27.21 11.22 -6.16
CA PHE A 232 27.17 9.97 -6.91
C PHE A 232 28.49 9.18 -6.80
N TYR A 233 29.64 9.84 -6.90
CA TYR A 233 30.94 9.18 -6.71
C TYR A 233 31.22 8.73 -5.27
N LYS A 234 30.60 9.35 -4.27
CA LYS A 234 30.69 8.92 -2.86
C LYS A 234 29.84 7.70 -2.55
N MET A 235 28.99 7.26 -3.47
CA MET A 235 28.06 6.17 -3.27
C MET A 235 28.81 4.82 -3.15
N PRO A 236 28.60 4.05 -2.06
CA PRO A 236 29.36 2.82 -1.80
C PRO A 236 29.04 1.66 -2.74
N CYS A 237 27.90 1.71 -3.45
CA CYS A 237 27.49 0.68 -4.39
C CYS A 237 26.68 1.26 -5.56
N TRP A 238 26.99 0.78 -6.77
CA TRP A 238 26.47 1.31 -8.01
C TRP A 238 25.44 0.32 -8.56
N THR A 239 24.18 0.74 -8.65
CA THR A 239 23.13 -0.03 -9.35
C THR A 239 22.73 0.70 -10.63
N LEU A 240 21.91 0.08 -11.48
CA LEU A 240 21.43 0.69 -12.73
C LEU A 240 20.63 1.98 -12.50
N VAL A 241 19.98 2.11 -11.34
CA VAL A 241 19.11 3.26 -11.03
C VAL A 241 19.90 4.56 -10.85
N PRO A 242 20.96 4.64 -10.01
CA PRO A 242 21.87 5.78 -9.93
C PRO A 242 22.45 6.26 -11.27
N TRP A 243 22.77 5.34 -12.19
CA TRP A 243 23.32 5.70 -13.50
C TRP A 243 22.31 6.43 -14.39
N ASN A 244 21.02 6.06 -14.31
CA ASN A 244 19.96 6.72 -15.07
C ASN A 244 19.71 8.17 -14.63
N VAL A 245 20.10 8.54 -13.40
CA VAL A 245 19.98 9.91 -12.87
C VAL A 245 21.03 10.85 -13.46
N MET A 246 22.15 10.29 -13.92
CA MET A 246 23.31 11.03 -14.41
C MET A 246 23.30 11.23 -15.94
N LEU A 247 22.32 10.63 -16.63
CA LEU A 247 22.09 10.72 -18.08
C LEU A 247 21.09 11.83 -18.40
#